data_AF-A0A4R8T1M2-F1
#
_entry.id   AF-A0A4R8T1M2-F1
#
_cell.length_a   1.000
_cell.length_b   1.000
_cell.length_c   1.000
_cell.angle_alpha   90.00
_cell.angle_beta   90.00
_cell.angle_gamma   90.00
#
_symmetry.space_group_name_H-M   'P 1'
#
loop_
_entity.id
_entity.type
_entity.pdbx_description
1 polymer ?
#
loop_
_entity_poly.entity_id
_entity_poly.type
_entity_poly.pdbx_seq_one_letter_code
_entity_poly.pdbx_strand_id
1 'polypeptide(L)'
;MRFSTFISAAATLMAGVEGYLFSVGVPKTIKAGEVFNASVTAGSLGVRQDVMVWGYTRYDYEWNNFPSIGSVGNIFAKTNLNEVLTGSYLGTIPNLKIPEGTQPGDYAIQAVILGYSGVYNQPSLETYFWNVTIGDVTSEERNWLQYTGENKRSCTVGA
;
A
#
# COMPACT_ATOMS: atom_id res chain seq x y z
N MET A 1 -33.95 -16.54 6.97
CA MET A 1 -33.32 -16.34 5.65
C MET A 1 -32.40 -15.14 5.77
N ARG A 2 -31.07 -15.35 5.79
CA ARG A 2 -30.09 -14.26 5.77
C ARG A 2 -29.65 -14.08 4.32
N PHE A 3 -30.07 -12.98 3.71
CA PHE A 3 -29.56 -12.54 2.42
C PHE A 3 -28.21 -11.87 2.66
N SER A 4 -27.13 -12.57 2.35
CA SER A 4 -25.80 -11.96 2.26
C SER A 4 -25.64 -11.42 0.84
N THR A 5 -25.76 -10.11 0.68
CA THR A 5 -25.40 -9.40 -0.55
C THR A 5 -23.87 -9.43 -0.68
N PHE A 6 -23.36 -10.32 -1.52
CA PHE A 6 -21.98 -10.25 -2.00
C PHE A 6 -21.85 -9.02 -2.89
N ILE A 7 -21.21 -7.96 -2.39
CA ILE A 7 -20.75 -6.86 -3.23
C ILE A 7 -19.55 -7.39 -4.02
N SER A 8 -19.81 -7.92 -5.22
CA SER A 8 -18.76 -8.13 -6.21
C SER A 8 -18.30 -6.77 -6.71
N ALA A 9 -17.12 -6.33 -6.26
CA ALA A 9 -16.45 -5.17 -6.81
C ALA A 9 -16.01 -5.51 -8.24
N ALA A 10 -16.70 -4.97 -9.23
CA ALA A 10 -16.29 -5.05 -10.63
C ALA A 10 -15.04 -4.18 -10.81
N ALA A 11 -13.88 -4.83 -11.01
CA ALA A 11 -12.66 -4.16 -11.44
C ALA A 11 -12.76 -3.89 -12.95
N THR A 12 -13.18 -2.68 -13.32
CA THR A 12 -13.15 -2.24 -14.72
C THR A 12 -11.69 -2.06 -15.14
N LEU A 13 -11.21 -2.99 -15.98
CA LEU A 13 -9.84 -3.01 -16.49
C LEU A 13 -9.64 -1.86 -17.51
N MET A 14 -9.15 -0.71 -17.08
CA MET A 14 -8.70 0.35 -17.99
C MET A 14 -7.32 -0.03 -18.52
N ALA A 15 -7.27 -0.65 -19.70
CA ALA A 15 -6.04 -0.97 -20.39
C ALA A 15 -5.45 0.27 -21.07
N GLY A 16 -4.15 0.55 -20.84
CA GLY A 16 -3.31 1.30 -21.78
C GLY A 16 -3.01 2.78 -21.49
N VAL A 17 -3.16 3.27 -20.26
CA VAL A 17 -2.65 4.61 -19.86
C VAL A 17 -1.53 4.40 -18.85
N GLU A 18 -0.46 5.19 -18.90
CA GLU A 18 0.54 5.27 -17.82
C GLU A 18 -0.21 5.45 -16.49
N GLY A 19 -0.31 4.35 -15.75
CA GLY A 19 -1.22 4.22 -14.63
C GLY A 19 -0.65 4.94 -13.42
N TYR A 20 -1.48 5.68 -12.74
CA TYR A 20 -1.18 6.22 -11.42
C TYR A 20 -1.77 5.30 -10.35
N LEU A 21 -1.06 5.00 -9.28
CA LEU A 21 -1.54 4.17 -8.17
C LEU A 21 -2.70 4.88 -7.45
N PHE A 22 -3.93 4.51 -7.78
CA PHE A 22 -5.14 5.17 -7.31
C PHE A 22 -5.62 4.62 -5.96
N SER A 23 -5.57 3.30 -5.78
CA SER A 23 -5.85 2.69 -4.48
C SER A 23 -5.03 1.44 -4.26
N VAL A 24 -4.75 1.15 -2.98
CA VAL A 24 -4.01 -0.04 -2.56
C VAL A 24 -4.71 -0.69 -1.38
N GLY A 25 -4.94 -1.99 -1.51
CA GLY A 25 -5.55 -2.84 -0.49
C GLY A 25 -4.55 -3.85 0.04
N VAL A 26 -4.24 -3.76 1.34
CA VAL A 26 -3.44 -4.77 2.06
C VAL A 26 -4.36 -5.67 2.90
N PRO A 27 -4.01 -6.94 3.14
CA PRO A 27 -4.78 -7.80 4.04
C PRO A 27 -4.95 -7.17 5.43
N LYS A 28 -6.13 -7.34 6.05
CA LYS A 28 -6.39 -6.86 7.42
C LYS A 28 -5.54 -7.60 8.45
N THR A 29 -5.45 -8.92 8.30
CA THR A 29 -4.59 -9.78 9.11
C THR A 29 -3.52 -10.37 8.21
N ILE A 30 -2.26 -10.38 8.66
CA ILE A 30 -1.13 -10.94 7.91
C ILE A 30 -0.41 -11.93 8.81
N LYS A 31 -0.17 -13.14 8.30
CA LYS A 31 0.69 -14.10 8.99
C LYS A 31 2.16 -13.74 8.76
N ALA A 32 2.92 -13.57 9.83
CA ALA A 32 4.35 -13.34 9.73
C ALA A 32 5.03 -14.52 8.99
N GLY A 33 5.95 -14.20 8.08
CA GLY A 33 6.63 -15.20 7.27
C GLY A 33 5.86 -15.70 6.04
N GLU A 34 4.55 -15.44 5.94
CA GLU A 34 3.74 -15.78 4.77
C GLU A 34 3.89 -14.72 3.67
N VAL A 35 3.92 -15.17 2.42
CA VAL A 35 3.92 -14.28 1.25
C VAL A 35 2.48 -13.86 0.95
N PHE A 36 2.27 -12.56 0.77
CA PHE A 36 0.99 -11.99 0.36
C PHE A 36 1.17 -10.97 -0.77
N ASN A 37 0.06 -10.62 -1.39
CA ASN A 37 0.02 -9.62 -2.45
C ASN A 37 -0.85 -8.44 -2.01
N ALA A 38 -0.43 -7.22 -2.31
CA ALA A 38 -1.30 -6.05 -2.22
C ALA A 38 -2.09 -5.89 -3.52
N SER A 39 -3.38 -5.58 -3.41
CA SER A 39 -4.22 -5.29 -4.57
C SER A 39 -4.10 -3.82 -4.92
N VAL A 40 -4.05 -3.50 -6.20
CA VAL A 40 -3.89 -2.13 -6.70
C VAL A 40 -5.03 -1.82 -7.64
N THR A 41 -5.52 -0.58 -7.60
CA THR A 41 -6.24 0.00 -8.72
C THR A 41 -5.42 1.14 -9.29
N ALA A 42 -5.33 1.21 -10.62
CA ALA A 42 -4.64 2.27 -11.31
C ALA A 42 -5.65 3.25 -11.91
N GLY A 43 -5.39 4.55 -11.78
CA GLY A 43 -6.10 5.63 -12.44
C GLY A 43 -5.26 6.22 -13.58
N SER A 44 -5.81 7.19 -14.30
CA SER A 44 -5.07 7.95 -15.32
C SER A 44 -4.78 9.36 -14.80
N LEU A 45 -3.53 9.64 -14.43
CA LEU A 45 -3.16 10.97 -13.92
C LEU A 45 -1.86 11.56 -14.50
N GLY A 46 -1.19 10.91 -15.47
CA GLY A 46 0.03 11.47 -16.09
C GLY A 46 1.16 11.74 -15.08
N VAL A 47 1.12 11.07 -13.93
CA VAL A 47 2.14 11.13 -12.88
C VAL A 47 2.94 9.85 -12.96
N ARG A 48 4.26 9.97 -13.01
CA ARG A 48 5.17 8.83 -13.02
C ARG A 48 5.51 8.43 -11.59
N GLN A 49 5.30 7.17 -11.23
CA GLN A 49 5.67 6.63 -9.92
C GLN A 49 6.70 5.50 -10.12
N ASP A 50 7.87 5.64 -9.50
CA ASP A 50 9.02 4.77 -9.79
C ASP A 50 9.21 3.69 -8.74
N VAL A 51 9.34 4.07 -7.48
CA VAL A 51 9.70 3.15 -6.39
C VAL A 51 8.77 3.32 -5.23
N MET A 52 8.29 2.21 -4.68
CA MET A 52 7.55 2.14 -3.43
C MET A 52 8.36 1.37 -2.40
N VAL A 53 8.69 2.01 -1.28
CA VAL A 53 9.35 1.39 -0.14
C VAL A 53 8.30 1.05 0.91
N TRP A 54 8.29 -0.20 1.37
CA TRP A 54 7.33 -0.71 2.33
C TRP A 54 7.96 -0.93 3.70
N GLY A 55 7.18 -0.59 4.70
CA GLY A 55 7.57 -0.49 6.08
C GLY A 55 6.52 -1.03 7.02
N TYR A 56 6.93 -1.49 8.20
CA TYR A 56 5.99 -1.85 9.26
C TYR A 56 6.50 -1.41 10.64
N THR A 57 5.57 -1.00 11.49
CA THR A 57 5.83 -0.55 12.86
C THR A 57 4.74 -1.08 13.76
N ARG A 58 5.11 -1.64 14.91
CA ARG A 58 4.13 -2.11 15.90
C ARG A 58 3.34 -0.93 16.45
N TYR A 59 2.03 -1.10 16.52
CA TYR A 59 1.14 -0.25 17.29
C TYR A 59 1.01 -0.89 18.67
N ASP A 60 1.42 -0.18 19.70
CA ASP A 60 1.26 -0.67 21.06
C ASP A 60 0.67 0.41 21.95
N TYR A 61 -0.61 0.27 22.26
CA TYR A 61 -1.34 1.21 23.09
C TYR A 61 -0.82 1.21 24.54
N GLU A 62 -0.43 0.04 25.06
CA GLU A 62 0.09 -0.09 26.43
C GLU A 62 1.43 0.63 26.59
N TRP A 63 2.24 0.64 25.54
CA TRP A 63 3.55 1.31 25.51
C TRP A 63 3.54 2.69 24.87
N ASN A 64 2.35 3.24 24.56
CA ASN A 64 2.17 4.51 23.85
C ASN A 64 3.01 4.60 22.56
N ASN A 65 3.24 3.46 21.91
CA ASN A 65 4.05 3.36 20.71
C ASN A 65 3.13 3.51 19.48
N PHE A 66 2.89 4.77 19.12
CA PHE A 66 2.08 5.13 17.96
C PHE A 66 2.99 5.39 16.76
N PRO A 67 2.78 4.69 15.63
CA PRO A 67 3.55 4.96 14.43
C PRO A 67 3.28 6.37 13.92
N SER A 68 4.36 7.14 13.73
CA SER A 68 4.27 8.43 13.06
C SER A 68 3.89 8.22 11.60
N ILE A 69 2.84 8.89 11.13
CA ILE A 69 2.38 8.83 9.74
C ILE A 69 3.50 9.34 8.84
N GLY A 70 3.92 8.53 7.87
CA GLY A 70 5.01 8.83 6.94
C GLY A 70 6.38 8.26 7.36
N SER A 71 6.46 7.54 8.47
CA SER A 71 7.67 6.82 8.88
C SER A 71 7.61 5.36 8.43
N VAL A 72 8.49 4.95 7.52
CA VAL A 72 8.54 3.56 7.04
C VAL A 72 9.02 2.53 8.08
N GLY A 73 9.40 2.95 9.30
CA GLY A 73 9.75 1.99 10.37
C GLY A 73 10.75 0.91 9.91
N ASN A 74 10.41 -0.35 10.20
CA ASN A 74 11.19 -1.49 9.70
C ASN A 74 10.85 -1.78 8.25
N ILE A 75 11.81 -1.57 7.34
CA ILE A 75 11.62 -1.81 5.91
C ILE A 75 11.60 -3.31 5.63
N PHE A 76 10.60 -3.78 4.89
CA PHE A 76 10.48 -5.20 4.53
C PHE A 76 10.39 -5.47 3.02
N ALA A 77 10.04 -4.47 2.22
CA ALA A 77 9.98 -4.64 0.76
C ALA A 77 10.28 -3.34 0.01
N LYS A 78 10.66 -3.50 -1.26
CA LYS A 78 10.79 -2.43 -2.24
C LYS A 78 10.15 -2.91 -3.53
N THR A 79 9.33 -2.07 -4.15
CA THR A 79 8.59 -2.39 -5.37
C THR A 79 8.96 -1.39 -6.45
N ASN A 80 9.29 -1.89 -7.64
CA ASN A 80 9.39 -1.08 -8.85
C ASN A 80 7.97 -0.83 -9.37
N LEU A 81 7.44 0.38 -9.15
CA LEU A 81 6.08 0.72 -9.54
C LEU A 81 5.92 0.88 -11.05
N ASN A 82 6.99 1.18 -11.80
CA ASN A 82 6.90 1.21 -13.26
C ASN A 82 6.46 -0.15 -13.81
N GLU A 83 7.04 -1.25 -13.31
CA GLU A 83 6.67 -2.62 -13.72
C GLU A 83 5.23 -2.99 -13.29
N VAL A 84 4.77 -2.46 -12.16
CA VAL A 84 3.42 -2.70 -11.63
C VAL A 84 2.36 -1.94 -12.42
N LEU A 85 2.64 -0.69 -12.78
CA LEU A 85 1.68 0.23 -13.38
C LEU A 85 1.67 0.19 -14.90
N THR A 86 2.74 -0.31 -15.54
CA THR A 86 2.86 -0.38 -17.01
C THR A 86 3.12 -1.80 -17.55
N GLY A 87 3.38 -2.77 -16.67
CA GLY A 87 3.76 -4.14 -17.04
C GLY A 87 2.73 -5.22 -16.70
N SER A 88 3.18 -6.46 -16.52
CA SER A 88 2.36 -7.68 -16.38
C SER A 88 1.58 -7.80 -15.06
N TYR A 89 1.75 -6.87 -14.12
CA TYR A 89 1.16 -6.92 -12.78
C TYR A 89 -0.02 -5.96 -12.59
N LEU A 90 -0.71 -5.61 -13.68
CA LEU A 90 -1.89 -4.76 -13.64
C LEU A 90 -2.87 -5.25 -12.56
N GLY A 91 -2.95 -4.50 -11.47
CA GLY A 91 -3.86 -4.77 -10.36
C GLY A 91 -3.24 -5.41 -9.11
N THR A 92 -1.93 -5.70 -9.06
CA THR A 92 -1.31 -6.25 -7.85
C THR A 92 0.17 -5.91 -7.66
N ILE A 93 0.59 -5.75 -6.40
CA ILE A 93 2.00 -5.73 -6.00
C ILE A 93 2.30 -7.07 -5.34
N PRO A 94 3.07 -7.95 -6.01
CA PRO A 94 3.27 -9.32 -5.56
C PRO A 94 4.41 -9.44 -4.54
N ASN A 95 4.48 -10.62 -3.90
CA ASN A 95 5.65 -11.09 -3.15
C ASN A 95 6.02 -10.23 -1.92
N LEU A 96 5.03 -9.64 -1.26
CA LEU A 96 5.23 -8.96 0.02
C LEU A 96 5.30 -10.00 1.15
N LYS A 97 6.22 -9.82 2.09
CA LYS A 97 6.39 -10.74 3.22
C LYS A 97 6.89 -9.98 4.45
N ILE A 98 6.09 -9.99 5.50
CA ILE A 98 6.55 -9.52 6.82
C ILE A 98 7.53 -10.56 7.37
N PRO A 99 8.70 -10.14 7.93
CA PRO A 99 9.69 -11.07 8.45
C PRO A 99 9.12 -12.10 9.42
N GLU A 100 9.57 -13.35 9.29
CA GLU A 100 9.24 -14.42 10.24
C GLU A 100 9.74 -14.05 11.64
N GLY A 101 8.99 -14.46 12.67
CA GLY A 101 9.29 -14.09 14.07
C GLY A 101 8.82 -12.70 14.48
N THR A 102 8.17 -11.93 13.59
CA THR A 102 7.43 -10.72 13.99
C THR A 102 6.35 -11.10 15.00
N GLN A 103 6.36 -10.46 16.17
CA GLN A 103 5.40 -10.77 17.25
C GLN A 103 3.97 -10.45 16.81
N PRO A 104 2.97 -11.29 17.16
CA PRO A 104 1.57 -10.99 16.92
C PRO A 104 1.14 -9.68 17.60
N GLY A 105 0.14 -9.01 17.02
CA GLY A 105 -0.42 -7.77 17.55
C GLY A 105 -0.81 -6.77 16.46
N ASP A 106 -1.15 -5.55 16.85
CA ASP A 106 -1.52 -4.49 15.93
C ASP A 106 -0.29 -3.77 15.39
N TYR A 107 -0.32 -3.45 14.10
CA TYR A 107 0.77 -2.81 13.36
C TYR A 107 0.22 -1.77 12.40
N ALA A 108 1.08 -0.82 12.07
CA ALA A 108 0.93 -0.03 10.86
C ALA A 108 1.84 -0.56 9.77
N ILE A 109 1.28 -0.86 8.60
CA ILE A 109 2.05 -0.92 7.36
C ILE A 109 2.11 0.50 6.80
N GLN A 110 3.30 0.94 6.44
CA GLN A 110 3.52 2.23 5.81
C GLN A 110 4.24 2.04 4.48
N ALA A 111 3.96 2.92 3.53
CA ALA A 111 4.72 2.94 2.29
C ALA A 111 5.05 4.36 1.86
N VAL A 112 6.20 4.53 1.23
CA VAL A 112 6.63 5.79 0.63
C VAL A 112 6.90 5.56 -0.85
N ILE A 113 6.25 6.34 -1.68
CA ILE A 113 6.42 6.35 -3.13
C ILE A 113 7.27 7.55 -3.51
N LEU A 114 8.33 7.29 -4.27
CA LEU A 114 9.02 8.31 -5.06
C LEU A 114 8.36 8.40 -6.43
N GLY A 115 7.83 9.58 -6.75
CA GLY A 115 7.24 9.87 -8.05
C GLY A 115 7.67 11.21 -8.60
N TYR A 116 7.29 11.48 -9.84
CA TYR A 116 7.59 12.71 -10.57
C TYR A 116 6.27 13.28 -11.10
N SER A 117 6.01 14.56 -10.77
CA SER A 117 4.77 15.23 -11.14
C SER A 117 5.00 16.68 -11.57
N GLY A 118 3.99 17.26 -12.22
CA GLY A 118 4.03 18.64 -12.71
C GLY A 118 4.79 18.82 -14.04
N VAL A 119 4.71 20.05 -14.59
CA VAL A 119 5.22 20.40 -15.94
C VAL A 119 6.73 20.17 -16.07
N TYR A 120 7.46 20.22 -14.96
CA TYR A 120 8.91 20.10 -14.92
C TYR A 120 9.41 18.74 -14.40
N ASN A 121 8.53 17.73 -14.26
CA ASN A 121 8.87 16.41 -13.70
C ASN A 121 9.59 16.54 -12.34
N GLN A 122 8.99 17.29 -11.41
CA GLN A 122 9.59 17.53 -10.11
C GLN A 122 9.44 16.28 -9.23
N PRO A 123 10.48 15.90 -8.46
CA PRO A 123 10.39 14.78 -7.54
C PRO A 123 9.36 15.08 -6.44
N SER A 124 8.59 14.06 -6.11
CA SER A 124 7.56 14.08 -5.09
C SER A 124 7.63 12.82 -4.25
N LEU A 125 7.33 12.98 -2.96
CA LEU A 125 7.17 11.88 -2.03
C LEU A 125 5.70 11.77 -1.64
N GLU A 126 5.18 10.57 -1.76
CA GLU A 126 3.82 10.23 -1.35
C GLU A 126 3.85 9.12 -0.30
N THR A 127 3.08 9.28 0.78
CA THR A 127 3.07 8.32 1.89
C THR A 127 1.71 7.66 2.05
N TYR A 128 1.68 6.37 2.33
CA TYR A 128 0.48 5.61 2.68
C TYR A 128 0.63 4.96 4.06
N PHE A 129 -0.50 4.76 4.74
CA PHE A 129 -0.56 4.22 6.10
C PHE A 129 -1.80 3.33 6.31
N TRP A 130 -1.59 2.03 6.52
CA TRP A 130 -2.62 1.04 6.82
C TRP A 130 -2.47 0.48 8.22
N ASN A 131 -3.55 0.42 8.99
CA ASN A 131 -3.60 -0.39 10.21
C ASN A 131 -3.86 -1.85 9.83
N VAL A 132 -3.12 -2.79 10.41
CA VAL A 132 -3.25 -4.23 10.20
C VAL A 132 -2.96 -4.98 11.50
N THR A 133 -3.32 -6.25 11.56
CA THR A 133 -2.95 -7.15 12.65
C THR A 133 -1.99 -8.21 12.13
N ILE A 134 -0.86 -8.41 12.80
CA ILE A 134 0.00 -9.58 12.57
C ILE A 134 -0.54 -10.72 13.43
N GLY A 135 -0.92 -11.82 12.79
CA GLY A 135 -1.63 -12.93 13.45
C GLY A 135 -1.36 -14.29 12.82
N ASP A 136 -2.28 -15.24 13.01
CA ASP A 136 -2.06 -16.65 12.65
C ASP A 136 -2.33 -16.98 11.16
N VAL A 137 -3.11 -16.13 10.48
CA VAL A 137 -3.53 -16.32 9.08
C VAL A 137 -3.51 -15.01 8.31
N THR A 138 -3.19 -15.08 7.03
CA THR A 138 -3.36 -13.93 6.12
C THR A 138 -4.81 -13.88 5.63
N SER A 139 -5.50 -12.76 5.88
CA SER A 139 -6.92 -12.62 5.57
C SER A 139 -7.18 -12.26 4.11
N GLU A 140 -8.32 -12.70 3.56
CA GLU A 140 -8.79 -12.21 2.26
C GLU A 140 -9.41 -10.79 2.35
N GLU A 141 -9.94 -10.40 3.52
CA GLU A 141 -10.39 -9.04 3.76
C GLU A 141 -9.24 -8.04 3.69
N ARG A 142 -9.51 -6.86 3.11
CA ARG A 142 -8.49 -5.84 2.86
C ARG A 142 -8.83 -4.49 3.48
N ASN A 143 -7.80 -3.82 3.98
CA ASN A 143 -7.84 -2.40 4.30
C ASN A 143 -7.40 -1.61 3.06
N TRP A 144 -8.34 -0.90 2.47
CA TRP A 144 -8.12 -0.09 1.27
C TRP A 144 -7.79 1.35 1.65
N LEU A 145 -6.77 1.90 0.98
CA LEU A 145 -6.52 3.33 0.96
C LEU A 145 -6.58 3.83 -0.47
N GLN A 146 -7.26 4.95 -0.66
CA GLN A 146 -7.33 5.66 -1.93
C GLN A 146 -6.36 6.85 -1.91
N TYR A 147 -5.97 7.30 -3.09
CA TYR A 147 -5.12 8.47 -3.32
C TYR A 147 -5.62 9.74 -2.61
N THR A 148 -6.94 9.92 -2.51
CA THR A 148 -7.58 11.07 -1.86
C THR A 148 -7.86 10.85 -0.36
N GLY A 149 -7.37 9.76 0.22
CA GLY A 149 -7.62 9.42 1.62
C GLY A 149 -6.86 10.32 2.60
N GLU A 150 -7.44 10.52 3.79
CA GLU A 150 -6.86 11.37 4.85
C GLU A 150 -5.50 10.88 5.36
N ASN A 151 -5.20 9.59 5.15
CA ASN A 151 -3.94 8.94 5.55
C ASN A 151 -2.84 9.05 4.49
N LYS A 152 -3.01 9.92 3.48
CA LYS A 152 -2.02 10.21 2.45
C LYS A 152 -1.45 11.61 2.62
N ARG A 153 -0.12 11.73 2.52
CA ARG A 153 0.59 13.02 2.43
C ARG A 153 1.44 13.06 1.17
N SER A 154 1.52 14.22 0.53
CA SER A 154 2.35 14.45 -0.65
C SER A 154 3.17 15.71 -0.45
N CYS A 155 4.47 15.62 -0.72
CA CYS A 155 5.38 16.76 -0.67
C CYS A 155 6.19 16.81 -1.97
N THR A 156 6.25 17.98 -2.61
CA THR A 156 7.15 18.24 -3.73
C THR A 156 8.51 18.64 -3.17
N VAL A 157 9.59 18.02 -3.62
CA VAL A 157 10.94 18.34 -3.17
C VAL A 157 11.46 19.49 -4.02
N GLY A 158 11.55 20.69 -3.43
CA GLY A 158 12.16 21.87 -4.07
C GLY A 158 11.30 23.13 -4.14
N ALA A 159 10.35 23.33 -3.22
CA ALA A 159 9.75 24.65 -2.97
C ALA A 159 10.62 25.45 -1.97
#